data_AF-A0AAP9DYY6-F1
#
_entry.id   AF-A0AAP9DYY6-F1
#
_cell.length_a   1.000
_cell.length_b   1.000
_cell.length_c   1.000
_cell.angle_alpha   90.00
_cell.angle_beta   90.00
_cell.angle_gamma   90.00
#
_symmetry.space_group_name_H-M   'P 1'
#
loop_
_entity.id
_entity.type
_entity.pdbx_description
1 polymer ?
#
loop_
_entity_poly.entity_id
_entity_poly.type
_entity_poly.pdbx_seq_one_letter_code
_entity_poly.pdbx_strand_id
1 'polypeptide(L)'
;MHSARRDTMPSIYLEQIQMKRESKSFTDSLYAILTAANGFDGPKYLLSGLSGMAFKFSVHEKLLPLSVTAYGQWGSEHYPAIDNMGFFTVSDGGRTRHSSFRYYQQDAVQWVKESLDQGRGVIYWIPEFGVIQGYDDEDRVFYIQDGWSADSHILLYDNFGLNVTPFWYCQVVGEQVAVDRSKQVLESLRLAVQEWESPYKTLPSTEIGSGELAYDFLIRGLGHGDYDEYGAVYIIDSYIQSRREIRSYLQDEGGSLPGLGEAVPIYDRLISVLADASECIAVQGGARRVERKRLASLQHAIAEAKKLDGEAIELFRELSGQYPDLKRETIPRWGLHIPR
;
A
#
# COMPACT_ATOMS: atom_id res chain seq x y z
N MET A 1 -26.96 30.59 41.87
CA MET A 1 -26.41 29.26 41.51
C MET A 1 -26.22 29.24 40.00
N HIS A 2 -24.99 29.51 39.54
CA HIS A 2 -24.62 29.34 38.14
C HIS A 2 -24.39 27.85 37.88
N SER A 3 -25.25 27.26 37.07
CA SER A 3 -25.04 25.93 36.50
C SER A 3 -23.87 26.04 35.54
N ALA A 4 -22.68 25.62 35.98
CA ALA A 4 -21.56 25.38 35.08
C ALA A 4 -22.02 24.34 34.05
N ARG A 5 -22.10 24.75 32.78
CA ARG A 5 -22.09 23.80 31.67
C ARG A 5 -20.77 23.04 31.84
N ARG A 6 -20.83 21.72 32.07
CA ARG A 6 -19.67 20.88 31.79
C ARG A 6 -19.49 20.99 30.29
N ASP A 7 -18.48 21.74 29.86
CA ASP A 7 -17.94 21.59 28.52
C ASP A 7 -17.44 20.15 28.45
N THR A 8 -18.27 19.24 27.94
CA THR A 8 -17.85 17.89 27.62
C THR A 8 -16.73 18.02 26.60
N MET A 9 -15.52 17.60 26.96
CA MET A 9 -14.40 17.58 26.02
C MET A 9 -14.82 16.74 24.80
N PRO A 10 -14.44 17.15 23.59
CA PRO A 10 -14.93 16.50 22.38
C PRO A 10 -14.36 15.08 22.29
N SER A 11 -15.22 14.15 21.89
CA SER A 11 -14.88 12.77 21.58
C SER A 11 -15.56 12.42 20.26
N ILE A 12 -14.84 11.76 19.36
CA ILE A 12 -15.39 11.28 18.09
C ILE A 12 -15.03 9.82 17.90
N TYR A 13 -15.99 9.05 17.38
CA TYR A 13 -15.77 7.68 16.95
C TYR A 13 -16.57 7.42 15.68
N LEU A 14 -15.89 7.07 14.60
CA LEU A 14 -16.47 6.83 13.28
C LEU A 14 -16.79 5.34 13.11
N GLU A 15 -17.94 4.90 13.62
CA GLU A 15 -18.37 3.49 13.63
C GLU A 15 -18.46 2.85 12.22
N GLN A 16 -18.62 3.67 11.18
CA GLN A 16 -18.73 3.21 9.80
C GLN A 16 -17.40 2.77 9.19
N ILE A 17 -16.26 3.11 9.80
CA ILE A 17 -14.95 2.69 9.31
C ILE A 17 -14.75 1.21 9.63
N GLN A 18 -14.53 0.42 8.58
CA GLN A 18 -14.23 -1.01 8.71
C GLN A 18 -13.00 -1.33 7.87
N MET A 19 -11.86 -1.43 8.55
CA MET A 19 -10.62 -1.84 7.92
C MET A 19 -10.50 -3.37 7.92
N LYS A 20 -10.07 -3.92 6.79
CA LYS A 20 -9.72 -5.34 6.68
C LYS A 20 -8.38 -5.48 5.98
N ARG A 21 -7.42 -6.16 6.63
CA ARG A 21 -6.10 -6.47 6.09
C ARG A 21 -6.18 -7.51 4.98
N GLU A 22 -5.62 -7.20 3.81
CA GLU A 22 -5.53 -8.13 2.68
C GLU A 22 -4.16 -8.01 1.99
N SER A 23 -4.06 -7.34 0.83
CA SER A 23 -2.82 -7.31 0.05
C SER A 23 -1.81 -6.29 0.55
N LYS A 24 -2.27 -5.05 0.77
CA LYS A 24 -1.44 -3.88 1.09
C LYS A 24 -2.17 -3.02 2.10
N SER A 25 -1.58 -2.94 3.29
CA SER A 25 -2.09 -2.18 4.43
C SER A 25 -2.45 -0.72 4.12
N PHE A 26 -1.67 -0.05 3.27
CA PHE A 26 -1.99 1.31 2.82
C PHE A 26 -3.29 1.34 2.02
N THR A 27 -3.42 0.49 0.99
CA THR A 27 -4.62 0.38 0.15
C THR A 27 -5.83 -0.03 0.98
N ASP A 28 -5.64 -0.96 1.93
CA ASP A 28 -6.68 -1.39 2.86
C ASP A 28 -7.19 -0.21 3.71
N SER A 29 -6.27 0.64 4.19
CA SER A 29 -6.61 1.82 5.00
C SER A 29 -7.32 2.87 4.17
N LEU A 30 -6.80 3.13 2.97
CA LEU A 30 -7.38 4.08 2.02
C LEU A 30 -8.80 3.66 1.62
N TYR A 31 -9.00 2.38 1.31
CA TYR A 31 -10.33 1.84 0.97
C TYR A 31 -11.33 2.02 2.12
N ALA A 32 -10.92 1.68 3.34
CA ALA A 32 -11.78 1.80 4.52
C ALA A 32 -12.22 3.25 4.77
N ILE A 33 -11.29 4.21 4.67
CA ILE A 33 -11.58 5.64 4.88
C ILE A 33 -12.46 6.19 3.76
N LEU A 34 -12.15 5.89 2.49
CA LEU A 34 -12.88 6.43 1.35
C LEU A 34 -14.31 5.89 1.27
N THR A 35 -14.50 4.60 1.50
CA THR A 35 -15.85 4.00 1.50
C THR A 35 -16.70 4.53 2.65
N ALA A 36 -16.13 4.62 3.86
CA ALA A 36 -16.78 5.23 5.02
C ALA A 36 -17.21 6.69 4.80
N ALA A 37 -16.43 7.45 4.02
CA ALA A 37 -16.71 8.84 3.70
C ALA A 37 -17.56 9.02 2.41
N ASN A 38 -18.03 7.93 1.79
CA ASN A 38 -18.70 7.93 0.48
C ASN A 38 -17.86 8.54 -0.66
N GLY A 39 -16.53 8.55 -0.52
CA GLY A 39 -15.59 9.04 -1.52
C GLY A 39 -15.20 8.00 -2.57
N PHE A 40 -15.47 6.72 -2.33
CA PHE A 40 -15.23 5.66 -3.30
C PHE A 40 -16.38 4.66 -3.31
N ASP A 41 -16.95 4.44 -4.50
CA ASP A 41 -17.96 3.41 -4.76
C ASP A 41 -17.35 2.36 -5.68
N GLY A 42 -17.22 1.14 -5.16
CA GLY A 42 -16.62 0.02 -5.87
C GLY A 42 -15.86 -0.95 -4.97
N PRO A 43 -15.42 -2.08 -5.54
CA PRO A 43 -14.67 -3.08 -4.80
C PRO A 43 -13.21 -2.63 -4.58
N LYS A 44 -12.59 -3.16 -3.52
CA LYS A 44 -11.20 -2.81 -3.15
C LYS A 44 -10.19 -3.08 -4.27
N TYR A 45 -10.35 -4.16 -5.05
CA TYR A 45 -9.43 -4.46 -6.15
C TYR A 45 -9.39 -3.33 -7.19
N LEU A 46 -10.49 -2.63 -7.41
CA LEU A 46 -10.58 -1.52 -8.35
C LEU A 46 -9.79 -0.31 -7.83
N LEU A 47 -9.93 0.01 -6.53
CA LEU A 47 -9.08 1.02 -5.87
C LEU A 47 -7.59 0.61 -5.95
N SER A 48 -7.28 -0.65 -5.66
CA SER A 48 -5.91 -1.19 -5.66
C SER A 48 -5.25 -1.07 -7.04
N GLY A 49 -5.99 -1.42 -8.10
CA GLY A 49 -5.55 -1.30 -9.49
C GLY A 49 -5.41 0.14 -9.96
N LEU A 50 -6.46 0.97 -9.81
CA LEU A 50 -6.45 2.37 -10.26
C LEU A 50 -5.38 3.19 -9.54
N SER A 51 -5.17 2.98 -8.24
CA SER A 51 -4.12 3.67 -7.50
C SER A 51 -2.70 3.23 -7.89
N GLY A 52 -2.56 2.15 -8.65
CA GLY A 52 -1.27 1.54 -8.99
C GLY A 52 -0.59 0.81 -7.82
N MET A 53 -1.20 0.80 -6.62
CA MET A 53 -0.63 0.16 -5.44
C MET A 53 -0.56 -1.36 -5.57
N ALA A 54 -1.47 -1.97 -6.33
CA ALA A 54 -1.47 -3.42 -6.57
C ALA A 54 -0.17 -3.92 -7.23
N PHE A 55 0.48 -3.08 -8.04
CA PHE A 55 1.70 -3.43 -8.76
C PHE A 55 2.95 -3.40 -7.88
N LYS A 56 2.90 -2.74 -6.71
CA LYS A 56 4.05 -2.66 -5.80
C LYS A 56 4.48 -4.02 -5.29
N PHE A 57 5.74 -4.36 -5.55
CA PHE A 57 6.33 -5.59 -5.08
C PHE A 57 7.77 -5.36 -4.65
N SER A 58 8.02 -5.54 -3.37
CA SER A 58 9.33 -5.39 -2.75
C SER A 58 9.63 -6.58 -1.85
N VAL A 59 10.88 -7.03 -1.84
CA VAL A 59 11.34 -8.20 -1.09
C VAL A 59 12.71 -7.95 -0.50
N HIS A 60 12.83 -8.11 0.81
CA HIS A 60 14.11 -8.14 1.52
C HIS A 60 14.84 -9.46 1.23
N GLU A 61 16.17 -9.45 1.11
CA GLU A 61 16.97 -10.65 0.76
C GLU A 61 16.80 -11.83 1.74
N LYS A 62 16.44 -11.53 2.99
CA LYS A 62 16.10 -12.50 4.06
C LYS A 62 14.60 -12.80 4.21
N LEU A 63 13.77 -12.39 3.25
CA LEU A 63 12.32 -12.56 3.24
C LEU A 63 11.61 -12.00 4.48
N LEU A 64 12.08 -10.86 5.00
CA LEU A 64 11.51 -10.25 6.20
C LEU A 64 10.07 -9.75 5.95
N PRO A 65 9.15 -9.86 6.93
CA PRO A 65 7.76 -9.43 6.78
C PRO A 65 7.59 -7.97 6.33
N LEU A 66 8.52 -7.08 6.72
CA LEU A 66 8.52 -5.66 6.33
C LEU A 66 8.46 -5.42 4.82
N SER A 67 8.86 -6.43 4.03
CA SER A 67 8.88 -6.43 2.56
C SER A 67 7.55 -5.96 1.96
N VAL A 68 6.41 -6.27 2.58
CA VAL A 68 5.09 -5.89 2.03
C VAL A 68 4.82 -4.38 2.07
N THR A 69 5.57 -3.62 2.88
CA THR A 69 5.47 -2.16 3.05
C THR A 69 6.74 -1.39 2.71
N ALA A 70 7.85 -2.08 2.47
CA ALA A 70 9.15 -1.47 2.23
C ALA A 70 9.41 -1.15 0.74
N TYR A 71 8.38 -0.66 0.06
CA TYR A 71 8.39 -0.31 -1.36
C TYR A 71 8.86 1.14 -1.63
N GLY A 72 9.69 1.71 -0.75
CA GLY A 72 10.26 3.05 -0.90
C GLY A 72 9.83 4.07 0.14
N GLN A 73 10.06 5.35 -0.16
CA GLN A 73 9.61 6.44 0.70
C GLN A 73 8.09 6.62 0.53
N TRP A 74 7.32 6.35 1.58
CA TRP A 74 5.85 6.33 1.47
C TRP A 74 5.24 7.60 0.89
N GLY A 75 5.78 8.79 1.20
CA GLY A 75 5.36 10.02 0.53
C GLY A 75 5.45 9.92 -0.99
N SER A 76 6.62 9.59 -1.55
CA SER A 76 6.81 9.50 -3.01
C SER A 76 6.04 8.35 -3.66
N GLU A 77 5.61 7.36 -2.89
CA GLU A 77 4.91 6.18 -3.39
C GLU A 77 3.38 6.29 -3.27
N HIS A 78 2.88 6.99 -2.25
CA HIS A 78 1.46 7.16 -1.98
C HIS A 78 0.88 8.41 -2.65
N TYR A 79 1.66 9.49 -2.83
CA TYR A 79 1.17 10.69 -3.53
C TYR A 79 0.70 10.37 -4.96
N PRO A 80 1.49 9.70 -5.82
CA PRO A 80 1.02 9.38 -7.18
C PRO A 80 -0.24 8.49 -7.18
N ALA A 81 -0.35 7.59 -6.21
CA ALA A 81 -1.49 6.71 -6.05
C ALA A 81 -2.78 7.49 -5.73
N ILE A 82 -2.71 8.43 -4.79
CA ILE A 82 -3.84 9.26 -4.37
C ILE A 82 -4.17 10.32 -5.42
N ASP A 83 -3.16 10.96 -6.01
CA ASP A 83 -3.33 11.95 -7.07
C ASP A 83 -4.03 11.32 -8.28
N ASN A 84 -3.73 10.07 -8.60
CA ASN A 84 -4.40 9.37 -9.70
C ASN A 84 -5.89 9.12 -9.39
N MET A 85 -6.23 8.93 -8.12
CA MET A 85 -7.61 8.80 -7.67
C MET A 85 -8.35 10.15 -7.57
N GLY A 86 -7.63 11.27 -7.75
CA GLY A 86 -8.16 12.62 -7.73
C GLY A 86 -8.35 13.19 -6.33
N PHE A 87 -7.77 12.60 -5.29
CA PHE A 87 -7.95 13.10 -3.93
C PHE A 87 -6.88 14.12 -3.57
N PHE A 88 -7.30 15.19 -2.89
CA PHE A 88 -6.39 16.02 -2.14
C PHE A 88 -5.95 15.28 -0.87
N THR A 89 -4.68 15.37 -0.53
CA THR A 89 -4.16 14.76 0.70
C THR A 89 -3.11 15.65 1.34
N VAL A 90 -3.08 15.60 2.66
CA VAL A 90 -1.97 16.10 3.47
C VAL A 90 -1.33 14.89 4.12
N SER A 91 -0.01 14.79 4.08
CA SER A 91 0.72 13.75 4.81
C SER A 91 2.00 14.30 5.40
N ASP A 92 2.45 13.63 6.46
CA ASP A 92 3.71 13.90 7.14
C ASP A 92 4.27 12.56 7.63
N GLY A 93 5.58 12.51 7.76
CA GLY A 93 6.29 11.31 8.13
C GLY A 93 7.79 11.48 7.95
N GLY A 94 8.52 10.50 8.46
CA GLY A 94 9.96 10.52 8.44
C GLY A 94 10.54 9.78 9.62
N ARG A 95 11.64 10.28 10.17
CA ARG A 95 12.32 9.67 11.32
C ARG A 95 11.91 10.37 12.61
N THR A 96 11.86 9.66 13.73
CA THR A 96 11.42 10.25 15.01
C THR A 96 12.54 10.89 15.84
N ARG A 97 13.81 10.74 15.43
CA ARG A 97 14.98 11.10 16.26
C ARG A 97 15.51 12.53 16.09
N HIS A 98 14.85 13.38 15.31
CA HIS A 98 15.29 14.78 15.14
C HIS A 98 14.69 15.70 16.22
N SER A 99 15.40 16.78 16.54
CA SER A 99 15.04 17.71 17.63
C SER A 99 13.67 18.38 17.46
N SER A 100 13.20 18.53 16.22
CA SER A 100 11.90 19.11 15.89
C SER A 100 10.74 18.11 15.89
N PHE A 101 10.97 16.81 16.11
CA PHE A 101 9.94 15.77 15.98
C PHE A 101 8.71 16.07 16.84
N ARG A 102 8.90 16.56 18.08
CA ARG A 102 7.79 16.88 18.98
C ARG A 102 6.84 17.93 18.41
N TYR A 103 7.34 18.88 17.61
CA TYR A 103 6.49 19.88 16.96
C TYR A 103 5.60 19.21 15.90
N TYR A 104 6.22 18.44 14.99
CA TYR A 104 5.47 17.69 13.98
C TYR A 104 4.49 16.71 14.59
N GLN A 105 4.84 16.05 15.68
CA GLN A 105 3.94 15.17 16.42
C GLN A 105 2.70 15.92 16.93
N GLN A 106 2.89 17.09 17.56
CA GLN A 106 1.78 17.86 18.14
C GLN A 106 0.89 18.49 17.07
N ASP A 107 1.50 19.06 16.04
CA ASP A 107 0.79 19.50 14.84
C ASP A 107 0.02 18.32 14.24
N ALA A 108 0.67 17.15 14.23
CA ALA A 108 0.08 15.94 13.68
C ALA A 108 -1.05 15.34 14.54
N VAL A 109 -1.21 15.75 15.79
CA VAL A 109 -2.39 15.38 16.59
C VAL A 109 -3.58 16.26 16.18
N GLN A 110 -3.35 17.53 15.85
CA GLN A 110 -4.44 18.49 15.60
C GLN A 110 -5.18 18.23 14.29
N TRP A 111 -4.49 18.19 13.15
CA TRP A 111 -5.10 17.85 11.85
C TRP A 111 -5.78 16.46 11.83
N VAL A 112 -5.35 15.49 12.66
CA VAL A 112 -6.03 14.19 12.79
C VAL A 112 -7.41 14.40 13.41
N LYS A 113 -7.48 15.18 14.50
CA LYS A 113 -8.75 15.52 15.14
C LYS A 113 -9.63 16.32 14.19
N GLU A 114 -9.08 17.31 13.50
CA GLU A 114 -9.83 18.11 12.52
C GLU A 114 -10.39 17.25 11.38
N SER A 115 -9.64 16.23 10.92
CA SER A 115 -10.13 15.26 9.94
C SER A 115 -11.29 14.43 10.50
N LEU A 116 -11.16 13.94 11.73
CA LEU A 116 -12.20 13.15 12.39
C LEU A 116 -13.45 13.97 12.67
N ASP A 117 -13.31 15.26 13.03
CA ASP A 117 -14.40 16.23 13.17
C ASP A 117 -15.18 16.42 11.86
N GLN A 118 -14.52 16.22 10.71
CA GLN A 118 -15.14 16.23 9.38
C GLN A 118 -15.72 14.86 8.97
N GLY A 119 -15.68 13.86 9.86
CA GLY A 119 -16.16 12.50 9.59
C GLY A 119 -15.20 11.66 8.74
N ARG A 120 -13.92 12.04 8.68
CA ARG A 120 -12.89 11.38 7.84
C ARG A 120 -11.80 10.74 8.70
N GLY A 121 -11.62 9.44 8.54
CA GLY A 121 -10.51 8.71 9.19
C GLY A 121 -9.14 9.10 8.63
N VAL A 122 -8.09 8.68 9.33
CA VAL A 122 -6.69 9.02 8.98
C VAL A 122 -5.85 7.76 8.84
N ILE A 123 -5.06 7.66 7.77
CA ILE A 123 -4.11 6.56 7.59
C ILE A 123 -2.92 6.81 8.51
N TYR A 124 -2.51 5.81 9.30
CA TYR A 124 -1.44 5.96 10.28
C TYR A 124 -0.50 4.75 10.29
N TRP A 125 0.79 4.99 10.52
CA TRP A 125 1.80 3.94 10.60
C TRP A 125 1.89 3.30 11.99
N ILE A 126 1.57 2.00 12.04
CA ILE A 126 1.68 1.06 13.17
C ILE A 126 2.40 -0.21 12.70
N PRO A 127 3.72 -0.15 12.43
CA PRO A 127 4.48 -1.17 11.72
C PRO A 127 3.64 -2.02 10.74
N GLU A 128 3.39 -1.40 9.58
CA GLU A 128 2.22 -1.49 8.68
C GLU A 128 1.23 -0.32 8.87
N PHE A 129 0.33 -0.07 7.91
CA PHE A 129 -0.65 1.03 8.00
C PHE A 129 -1.95 0.58 8.65
N GLY A 130 -2.58 1.45 9.44
CA GLY A 130 -3.93 1.28 9.97
C GLY A 130 -4.75 2.55 9.82
N VAL A 131 -5.96 2.56 10.38
CA VAL A 131 -6.87 3.72 10.34
C VAL A 131 -7.12 4.24 11.75
N ILE A 132 -6.79 5.51 11.99
CA ILE A 132 -7.34 6.25 13.13
C ILE A 132 -8.79 6.60 12.78
N GLN A 133 -9.71 6.11 13.60
CA GLN A 133 -11.16 6.27 13.39
C GLN A 133 -11.85 7.04 14.50
N GLY A 134 -11.12 7.49 15.52
CA GLY A 134 -11.70 8.25 16.60
C GLY A 134 -10.67 8.78 17.57
N TYR A 135 -11.12 9.66 18.47
CA TYR A 135 -10.34 10.23 19.54
C TYR A 135 -11.19 10.50 20.78
N ASP A 136 -10.52 10.58 21.92
CA ASP A 136 -11.08 11.03 23.19
C ASP A 136 -10.11 12.04 23.82
N ASP A 137 -10.55 13.29 24.01
CA ASP A 137 -9.72 14.34 24.61
C ASP A 137 -9.61 14.28 26.13
N GLU A 138 -10.56 13.65 26.82
CA GLU A 138 -10.49 13.45 28.27
C GLU A 138 -9.34 12.48 28.58
N ASP A 139 -9.27 11.37 27.83
CA ASP A 139 -8.23 10.36 27.96
C ASP A 139 -6.97 10.65 27.12
N ARG A 140 -7.03 11.63 26.21
CA ARG A 140 -5.97 12.01 25.25
C ARG A 140 -5.48 10.83 24.41
N VAL A 141 -6.43 10.12 23.80
CA VAL A 141 -6.18 8.91 23.01
C VAL A 141 -6.80 8.97 21.62
N PHE A 142 -6.19 8.24 20.69
CA PHE A 142 -6.76 7.85 19.41
C PHE A 142 -7.17 6.37 19.43
N TYR A 143 -8.22 6.05 18.68
CA TYR A 143 -8.68 4.68 18.41
C TYR A 143 -8.25 4.25 17.01
N ILE A 144 -7.53 3.14 16.92
CA ILE A 144 -6.90 2.67 15.68
C ILE A 144 -7.39 1.28 15.30
N GLN A 145 -7.89 1.10 14.08
CA GLN A 145 -8.06 -0.23 13.49
C GLN A 145 -6.81 -0.68 12.75
N ASP A 146 -6.34 -1.88 13.06
CA ASP A 146 -5.25 -2.55 12.34
C ASP A 146 -5.77 -3.55 11.27
N GLY A 147 -7.08 -3.70 11.13
CA GLY A 147 -7.70 -4.59 10.15
C GLY A 147 -7.47 -6.09 10.34
N TRP A 148 -6.87 -6.53 11.46
CA TRP A 148 -6.80 -7.94 11.86
C TRP A 148 -8.02 -8.35 12.70
N SER A 149 -8.60 -7.39 13.42
CA SER A 149 -9.84 -7.56 14.19
C SER A 149 -10.71 -6.31 14.07
N ALA A 150 -11.96 -6.42 14.54
CA ALA A 150 -12.86 -5.27 14.64
C ALA A 150 -12.51 -4.35 15.83
N ASP A 151 -11.67 -4.81 16.75
CA ASP A 151 -11.32 -4.06 17.96
C ASP A 151 -10.35 -2.93 17.63
N SER A 152 -10.56 -1.77 18.27
CA SER A 152 -9.61 -0.66 18.21
C SER A 152 -8.46 -0.86 19.19
N HIS A 153 -7.25 -0.56 18.71
CA HIS A 153 -6.11 -0.27 19.57
C HIS A 153 -6.19 1.16 20.09
N ILE A 154 -5.62 1.38 21.27
CA ILE A 154 -5.53 2.70 21.91
C ILE A 154 -4.13 3.27 21.69
N LEU A 155 -4.04 4.51 21.20
CA LEU A 155 -2.80 5.26 21.05
C LEU A 155 -2.89 6.57 21.82
N LEU A 156 -2.03 6.78 22.82
CA LEU A 156 -1.91 8.06 23.50
C LEU A 156 -1.39 9.13 22.53
N TYR A 157 -1.92 10.36 22.61
CA TYR A 157 -1.44 11.50 21.80
C TYR A 157 0.07 11.69 21.92
N ASP A 158 0.62 11.55 23.12
CA ASP A 158 2.05 11.71 23.38
C ASP A 158 2.91 10.59 22.76
N ASN A 159 2.29 9.47 22.39
CA ASN A 159 2.93 8.35 21.67
C ASN A 159 2.75 8.43 20.15
N PHE A 160 2.08 9.45 19.63
CA PHE A 160 1.84 9.57 18.19
C PHE A 160 3.14 9.57 17.39
N GLY A 161 3.24 8.71 16.38
CA GLY A 161 4.46 8.49 15.59
C GLY A 161 5.57 7.70 16.29
N LEU A 162 5.45 7.37 17.58
CA LEU A 162 6.42 6.54 18.30
C LEU A 162 6.00 5.07 18.24
N ASN A 163 6.88 4.23 17.68
CA ASN A 163 6.65 2.79 17.56
C ASN A 163 7.98 2.02 17.55
N VAL A 164 7.95 0.72 17.29
CA VAL A 164 9.15 -0.14 17.30
C VAL A 164 10.14 0.17 16.17
N THR A 165 9.70 0.88 15.14
CA THR A 165 10.56 1.38 14.05
C THR A 165 10.91 2.85 14.28
N PRO A 166 12.03 3.35 13.72
CA PRO A 166 12.39 4.75 13.83
C PRO A 166 11.57 5.66 12.90
N PHE A 167 10.52 5.13 12.26
CA PHE A 167 9.72 5.81 11.25
C PHE A 167 8.33 6.14 11.77
N TRP A 168 7.78 7.25 11.29
CA TRP A 168 6.38 7.60 11.49
C TRP A 168 5.78 8.08 10.17
N TYR A 169 4.47 7.94 10.05
CA TYR A 169 3.71 8.44 8.93
C TYR A 169 2.25 8.59 9.31
N CYS A 170 1.62 9.64 8.82
CA CYS A 170 0.19 9.81 8.85
C CYS A 170 -0.29 10.60 7.64
N GLN A 171 -1.50 10.31 7.22
CA GLN A 171 -2.06 10.88 6.01
C GLN A 171 -3.57 11.08 6.13
N VAL A 172 -3.98 12.34 5.96
CA VAL A 172 -5.37 12.78 5.88
C VAL A 172 -5.77 12.84 4.41
N VAL A 173 -6.96 12.34 4.09
CA VAL A 173 -7.54 12.40 2.75
C VAL A 173 -8.69 13.41 2.77
N GLY A 174 -8.61 14.41 1.90
CA GLY A 174 -9.59 15.50 1.79
C GLY A 174 -10.52 15.34 0.59
N GLU A 175 -10.85 16.47 -0.03
CA GLU A 175 -11.78 16.52 -1.15
C GLU A 175 -11.29 15.78 -2.39
N GLN A 176 -12.23 15.32 -3.21
CA GLN A 176 -11.96 14.67 -4.48
C GLN A 176 -12.26 15.61 -5.66
N VAL A 177 -11.38 15.60 -6.66
CA VAL A 177 -11.64 16.14 -7.98
C VAL A 177 -11.94 15.01 -8.96
N ALA A 178 -12.90 15.23 -9.86
CA ALA A 178 -13.23 14.24 -10.87
C ALA A 178 -12.04 14.04 -11.83
N VAL A 179 -11.53 12.81 -11.89
CA VAL A 179 -10.53 12.39 -12.88
C VAL A 179 -11.20 11.44 -13.85
N ASP A 180 -11.00 11.66 -15.14
CA ASP A 180 -11.51 10.77 -16.18
C ASP A 180 -10.96 9.35 -15.99
N ARG A 181 -11.86 8.35 -16.01
CA ARG A 181 -11.50 6.95 -15.71
C ARG A 181 -10.42 6.42 -16.65
N SER A 182 -10.46 6.75 -17.95
CA SER A 182 -9.43 6.28 -18.88
C SER A 182 -8.04 6.85 -18.56
N LYS A 183 -7.98 8.08 -18.01
CA LYS A 183 -6.74 8.68 -17.51
C LYS A 183 -6.23 8.01 -16.23
N GLN A 184 -7.14 7.63 -15.33
CA GLN A 184 -6.78 6.88 -14.12
C GLN A 184 -6.17 5.53 -14.50
N VAL A 185 -6.81 4.82 -15.42
CA VAL A 185 -6.31 3.55 -15.96
C VAL A 185 -4.94 3.76 -16.60
N LEU A 186 -4.80 4.71 -17.53
CA LEU A 186 -3.54 5.00 -18.21
C LEU A 186 -2.38 5.30 -17.24
N GLU A 187 -2.62 6.14 -16.23
CA GLU A 187 -1.59 6.46 -15.25
C GLU A 187 -1.27 5.27 -14.33
N SER A 188 -2.24 4.42 -13.99
CA SER A 188 -1.96 3.19 -13.24
C SER A 188 -1.00 2.25 -13.98
N LEU A 189 -1.11 2.17 -15.31
CA LEU A 189 -0.19 1.38 -16.16
C LEU A 189 1.22 1.97 -16.13
N ARG A 190 1.33 3.30 -16.18
CA ARG A 190 2.63 4.00 -16.07
C ARG A 190 3.28 3.80 -14.71
N LEU A 191 2.48 3.82 -13.64
CA LEU A 191 2.95 3.50 -12.29
C LEU A 191 3.42 2.04 -12.19
N ALA A 192 2.73 1.10 -12.86
CA ALA A 192 3.15 -0.30 -12.92
C ALA A 192 4.51 -0.47 -13.63
N VAL A 193 4.70 0.17 -14.78
CA VAL A 193 5.98 0.17 -15.52
C VAL A 193 7.09 0.78 -14.67
N GLN A 194 6.85 1.95 -14.06
CA GLN A 194 7.81 2.60 -13.18
C GLN A 194 8.21 1.73 -11.98
N GLU A 195 7.24 1.05 -11.36
CA GLU A 195 7.49 0.10 -10.28
C GLU A 195 8.39 -1.04 -10.74
N TRP A 196 8.07 -1.65 -11.88
CA TRP A 196 8.83 -2.76 -12.45
C TRP A 196 10.30 -2.41 -12.70
N GLU A 197 10.54 -1.21 -13.24
CA GLU A 197 11.86 -0.73 -13.68
C GLU A 197 12.72 -0.13 -12.55
N SER A 198 12.18 0.00 -11.33
CA SER A 198 12.87 0.62 -10.19
C SER A 198 13.44 -0.45 -9.25
N PRO A 199 14.67 -0.95 -9.42
CA PRO A 199 15.18 -2.11 -8.67
C PRO A 199 15.37 -1.85 -7.17
N TYR A 200 15.64 -0.61 -6.76
CA TYR A 200 15.90 -0.25 -5.37
C TYR A 200 15.17 1.05 -5.01
N LYS A 201 14.16 0.95 -4.14
CA LYS A 201 13.39 2.11 -3.67
C LYS A 201 13.81 2.63 -2.30
N THR A 202 14.68 1.91 -1.60
CA THR A 202 15.12 2.20 -0.23
C THR A 202 16.58 2.65 -0.15
N LEU A 203 17.12 3.21 -1.23
CA LEU A 203 18.51 3.68 -1.28
C LEU A 203 18.85 4.59 -0.07
N PRO A 204 20.05 4.46 0.50
CA PRO A 204 21.19 3.69 -0.01
C PRO A 204 21.14 2.18 0.30
N SER A 205 20.15 1.69 1.06
CA SER A 205 20.05 0.23 1.29
C SER A 205 19.60 -0.47 0.01
N THR A 206 20.32 -1.53 -0.35
CA THR A 206 20.04 -2.44 -1.47
C THR A 206 19.64 -3.84 -1.00
N GLU A 207 19.33 -4.00 0.29
CA GLU A 207 18.88 -5.27 0.88
C GLU A 207 17.43 -5.59 0.53
N ILE A 208 16.73 -4.63 -0.08
CA ILE A 208 15.34 -4.76 -0.52
C ILE A 208 15.29 -4.51 -2.03
N GLY A 209 15.01 -5.55 -2.79
CA GLY A 209 14.71 -5.44 -4.22
C GLY A 209 13.26 -5.02 -4.42
N SER A 210 12.98 -4.26 -5.49
CA SER A 210 11.65 -3.83 -5.91
C SER A 210 11.40 -4.15 -7.38
N GLY A 211 10.13 -4.19 -7.78
CA GLY A 211 9.74 -4.48 -9.17
C GLY A 211 10.24 -5.84 -9.64
N GLU A 212 10.92 -5.88 -10.77
CA GLU A 212 11.49 -7.12 -11.31
C GLU A 212 12.47 -7.78 -10.34
N LEU A 213 13.32 -6.99 -9.66
CA LEU A 213 14.39 -7.50 -8.81
C LEU A 213 13.84 -8.21 -7.54
N ALA A 214 12.65 -7.84 -7.10
CA ALA A 214 11.99 -8.46 -5.94
C ALA A 214 11.76 -9.97 -6.16
N TYR A 215 11.49 -10.40 -7.39
CA TYR A 215 11.38 -11.83 -7.74
C TYR A 215 12.70 -12.57 -7.52
N ASP A 216 13.81 -11.98 -7.93
CA ASP A 216 15.14 -12.60 -7.79
C ASP A 216 15.54 -12.68 -6.32
N PHE A 217 15.12 -11.70 -5.50
CA PHE A 217 15.32 -11.73 -4.05
C PHE A 217 14.47 -12.83 -3.41
N LEU A 218 13.21 -12.97 -3.82
CA LEU A 218 12.34 -14.03 -3.33
C LEU A 218 12.88 -15.42 -3.67
N ILE A 219 13.24 -15.67 -4.94
CA ILE A 219 13.78 -16.95 -5.41
C ILE A 219 15.08 -17.29 -4.69
N ARG A 220 16.02 -16.35 -4.57
CA ARG A 220 17.32 -16.59 -3.92
C ARG A 220 17.17 -16.78 -2.41
N GLY A 221 16.36 -15.95 -1.74
CA GLY A 221 16.08 -16.06 -0.31
C GLY A 221 15.52 -17.43 0.04
N LEU A 222 14.53 -17.90 -0.73
CA LEU A 222 13.97 -19.24 -0.59
C LEU A 222 15.03 -20.34 -0.76
N GLY A 223 15.96 -20.18 -1.71
CA GLY A 223 17.01 -21.15 -2.02
C GLY A 223 18.12 -21.26 -0.98
N HIS A 224 18.47 -20.18 -0.28
CA HIS A 224 19.55 -20.18 0.72
C HIS A 224 19.15 -20.83 2.05
N GLY A 225 17.85 -20.85 2.39
CA GLY A 225 17.34 -21.49 3.59
C GLY A 225 17.59 -20.74 4.91
N ASP A 226 18.32 -19.62 4.89
CA ASP A 226 18.48 -18.66 5.99
C ASP A 226 17.58 -17.43 5.74
N TYR A 227 16.27 -17.64 5.92
CA TYR A 227 15.26 -16.61 5.72
C TYR A 227 14.19 -16.69 6.81
N ASP A 228 13.41 -15.61 6.97
CA ASP A 228 12.28 -15.58 7.88
C ASP A 228 11.09 -16.40 7.33
N GLU A 229 10.78 -17.54 7.95
CA GLU A 229 9.74 -18.47 7.46
C GLU A 229 8.34 -17.83 7.45
N TYR A 230 8.04 -16.95 8.42
CA TYR A 230 6.77 -16.24 8.49
C TYR A 230 6.68 -15.17 7.40
N GLY A 231 7.74 -14.38 7.24
CA GLY A 231 7.84 -13.35 6.22
C GLY A 231 7.78 -13.92 4.81
N ALA A 232 8.40 -15.08 4.55
CA ALA A 232 8.26 -15.77 3.27
C ALA A 232 6.80 -16.09 2.92
N VAL A 233 6.04 -16.67 3.85
CA VAL A 233 4.61 -16.95 3.66
C VAL A 233 3.83 -15.65 3.46
N TYR A 234 4.07 -14.65 4.30
CA TYR A 234 3.35 -13.38 4.24
C TYR A 234 3.57 -12.62 2.94
N ILE A 235 4.81 -12.58 2.45
CA ILE A 235 5.16 -11.99 1.15
C ILE A 235 4.43 -12.71 0.01
N ILE A 236 4.44 -14.05 0.01
CA ILE A 236 3.78 -14.85 -1.02
C ILE A 236 2.26 -14.62 -0.99
N ASP A 237 1.62 -14.64 0.18
CA ASP A 237 0.18 -14.39 0.29
C ASP A 237 -0.20 -12.97 -0.18
N SER A 238 0.53 -11.95 0.26
CA SER A 238 0.32 -10.55 -0.17
C SER A 238 0.48 -10.41 -1.67
N TYR A 239 1.52 -11.05 -2.24
CA TYR A 239 1.78 -11.06 -3.67
C TYR A 239 0.64 -11.72 -4.44
N ILE A 240 0.23 -12.94 -4.07
CA ILE A 240 -0.86 -13.67 -4.73
C ILE A 240 -2.16 -12.85 -4.68
N GLN A 241 -2.48 -12.25 -3.54
CA GLN A 241 -3.66 -11.41 -3.41
C GLN A 241 -3.59 -10.17 -4.32
N SER A 242 -2.45 -9.47 -4.36
CA SER A 242 -2.28 -8.32 -5.26
C SER A 242 -2.43 -8.68 -6.73
N ARG A 243 -2.00 -9.87 -7.16
CA ARG A 243 -2.15 -10.31 -8.55
C ARG A 243 -3.58 -10.70 -8.89
N ARG A 244 -4.34 -11.21 -7.91
CA ARG A 244 -5.79 -11.41 -8.05
C ARG A 244 -6.51 -10.08 -8.21
N GLU A 245 -6.11 -9.07 -7.45
CA GLU A 245 -6.65 -7.72 -7.57
C GLU A 245 -6.39 -7.13 -8.95
N ILE A 246 -5.16 -7.24 -9.47
CA ILE A 246 -4.83 -6.78 -10.82
C ILE A 246 -5.66 -7.51 -11.88
N ARG A 247 -5.79 -8.84 -11.78
CA ARG A 247 -6.63 -9.61 -12.69
C ARG A 247 -8.06 -9.10 -12.70
N SER A 248 -8.69 -8.94 -11.53
CA SER A 248 -10.07 -8.44 -11.42
C SER A 248 -10.19 -7.00 -11.92
N TYR A 249 -9.21 -6.15 -11.64
CA TYR A 249 -9.13 -4.80 -12.17
C TYR A 249 -9.09 -4.79 -13.70
N LEU A 250 -8.23 -5.59 -14.33
CA LEU A 250 -8.11 -5.69 -15.79
C LEU A 250 -9.35 -6.31 -16.44
N GLN A 251 -10.07 -7.20 -15.75
CA GLN A 251 -11.34 -7.73 -16.23
C GLN A 251 -12.41 -6.64 -16.35
N ASP A 252 -12.46 -5.73 -15.37
CA ASP A 252 -13.44 -4.64 -15.36
C ASP A 252 -13.03 -3.47 -16.26
N GLU A 253 -11.74 -3.15 -16.30
CA GLU A 253 -11.21 -1.94 -16.97
C GLU A 253 -10.51 -2.27 -18.30
N GLY A 254 -10.49 -3.53 -18.75
CA GLY A 254 -9.82 -3.95 -19.98
C GLY A 254 -10.35 -3.30 -21.26
N GLY A 255 -11.57 -2.74 -21.21
CA GLY A 255 -12.16 -1.95 -22.30
C GLY A 255 -11.90 -0.44 -22.22
N SER A 256 -11.30 0.05 -21.12
CA SER A 256 -11.10 1.48 -20.87
C SER A 256 -9.98 2.10 -21.73
N LEU A 257 -9.07 1.27 -22.25
CA LEU A 257 -8.06 1.64 -23.24
C LEU A 257 -8.00 0.57 -24.35
N PRO A 258 -7.90 0.96 -25.64
CA PRO A 258 -7.68 0.01 -26.73
C PRO A 258 -6.47 -0.88 -26.45
N GLY A 259 -6.61 -2.20 -26.58
CA GLY A 259 -5.53 -3.17 -26.38
C GLY A 259 -5.31 -3.60 -24.92
N LEU A 260 -5.85 -2.90 -23.91
CA LEU A 260 -5.63 -3.28 -22.50
C LEU A 260 -6.22 -4.65 -22.14
N GLY A 261 -7.32 -5.05 -22.78
CA GLY A 261 -7.92 -6.36 -22.61
C GLY A 261 -6.98 -7.54 -22.93
N GLU A 262 -5.89 -7.31 -23.67
CA GLU A 262 -4.87 -8.33 -23.95
C GLU A 262 -4.08 -8.73 -22.69
N ALA A 263 -4.07 -7.90 -21.65
CA ALA A 263 -3.43 -8.22 -20.38
C ALA A 263 -4.21 -9.24 -19.53
N VAL A 264 -5.53 -9.35 -19.72
CA VAL A 264 -6.41 -10.26 -18.97
C VAL A 264 -5.94 -11.73 -19.09
N PRO A 265 -5.74 -12.30 -20.29
CA PRO A 265 -5.29 -13.69 -20.41
C PRO A 265 -3.88 -13.92 -19.83
N ILE A 266 -3.01 -12.90 -19.80
CA ILE A 266 -1.69 -13.00 -19.15
C ILE A 266 -1.87 -13.18 -17.64
N TYR A 267 -2.72 -12.35 -17.02
CA TYR A 267 -3.02 -12.47 -15.59
C TYR A 267 -3.85 -13.72 -15.24
N ASP A 268 -4.69 -14.24 -16.16
CA ASP A 268 -5.34 -15.56 -15.99
C ASP A 268 -4.30 -16.69 -15.86
N ARG A 269 -3.30 -16.70 -16.75
CA ARG A 269 -2.19 -17.66 -16.70
C ARG A 269 -1.37 -17.47 -15.43
N LEU A 270 -1.10 -16.24 -15.05
CA LEU A 270 -0.34 -15.91 -13.85
C LEU A 270 -1.05 -16.44 -12.59
N ILE A 271 -2.35 -16.20 -12.44
CA ILE A 271 -3.11 -16.73 -11.30
C ILE A 271 -3.10 -18.26 -11.27
N SER A 272 -3.11 -18.90 -12.44
CA SER A 272 -2.99 -20.37 -12.52
C SER A 272 -1.63 -20.85 -11.99
N VAL A 273 -0.53 -20.20 -12.38
CA VAL A 273 0.82 -20.49 -11.85
C VAL A 273 0.90 -20.23 -10.34
N LEU A 274 0.22 -19.22 -9.83
CA LEU A 274 0.21 -18.88 -8.40
C LEU A 274 -0.67 -19.79 -7.54
N ALA A 275 -1.60 -20.53 -8.16
CA ALA A 275 -2.31 -21.60 -7.46
C ALA A 275 -1.30 -22.67 -7.00
N ASP A 276 -0.39 -23.08 -7.88
CA ASP A 276 0.68 -24.05 -7.56
C ASP A 276 1.62 -23.53 -6.46
N ALA A 277 1.94 -22.23 -6.47
CA ALA A 277 2.74 -21.59 -5.43
C ALA A 277 2.03 -21.65 -4.05
N SER A 278 0.71 -21.45 -4.01
CA SER A 278 -0.08 -21.54 -2.78
C SER A 278 -0.05 -22.94 -2.18
N GLU A 279 -0.06 -23.98 -3.02
CA GLU A 279 0.03 -25.38 -2.60
C GLU A 279 1.39 -25.77 -2.03
N CYS A 280 2.40 -24.91 -2.15
CA CYS A 280 3.71 -25.12 -1.54
C CYS A 280 3.78 -24.67 -0.07
N ILE A 281 2.69 -24.12 0.48
CA ILE A 281 2.59 -23.64 1.86
C ILE A 281 1.72 -24.61 2.67
N ALA A 282 2.26 -25.14 3.76
CA ALA A 282 1.56 -26.05 4.66
C ALA A 282 1.48 -25.51 6.08
N VAL A 283 0.48 -25.99 6.84
CA VAL A 283 0.40 -25.76 8.29
C VAL A 283 1.22 -26.83 9.00
N GLN A 284 2.27 -26.41 9.70
CA GLN A 284 3.14 -27.29 10.49
C GLN A 284 3.23 -26.74 11.92
N GLY A 285 2.78 -27.53 12.90
CA GLY A 285 2.79 -27.11 14.31
C GLY A 285 1.95 -25.87 14.62
N GLY A 286 0.87 -25.64 13.86
CA GLY A 286 0.00 -24.46 14.00
C GLY A 286 0.47 -23.19 13.28
N ALA A 287 1.67 -23.21 12.68
CA ALA A 287 2.19 -22.12 11.87
C ALA A 287 2.21 -22.49 10.38
N ARG A 288 1.89 -21.54 9.50
CA ARG A 288 2.05 -21.71 8.05
C ARG A 288 3.52 -21.54 7.68
N ARG A 289 4.04 -22.43 6.83
CA ARG A 289 5.45 -22.45 6.39
C ARG A 289 5.56 -22.98 4.97
N VAL A 290 6.60 -22.56 4.26
CA VAL A 290 6.97 -23.13 2.95
C VAL A 290 7.45 -24.58 3.14
N GLU A 291 6.89 -25.51 2.38
CA GLU A 291 7.30 -26.91 2.41
C GLU A 291 8.66 -27.10 1.73
N ARG A 292 9.68 -27.48 2.49
CA ARG A 292 11.05 -27.71 1.98
C ARG A 292 11.11 -28.67 0.79
N LYS A 293 10.24 -29.69 0.76
CA LYS A 293 10.16 -30.67 -0.35
C LYS A 293 9.59 -30.08 -1.65
N ARG A 294 8.82 -29.00 -1.55
CA ARG A 294 8.19 -28.29 -2.69
C ARG A 294 8.92 -26.99 -3.06
N LEU A 295 10.06 -26.71 -2.44
CA LEU A 295 10.81 -25.47 -2.64
C LEU A 295 11.18 -25.24 -4.12
N ALA A 296 11.65 -26.27 -4.81
CA ALA A 296 12.00 -26.17 -6.24
C ALA A 296 10.78 -25.84 -7.11
N SER A 297 9.62 -26.44 -6.80
CA SER A 297 8.35 -26.14 -7.48
C SER A 297 7.90 -24.70 -7.22
N LEU A 298 8.02 -24.23 -5.97
CA LEU A 298 7.72 -22.84 -5.61
C LEU A 298 8.63 -21.85 -6.34
N GLN A 299 9.94 -22.08 -6.35
CA GLN A 299 10.90 -21.24 -7.08
C GLN A 299 10.60 -21.22 -8.59
N HIS A 300 10.23 -22.36 -9.16
CA HIS A 300 9.81 -22.44 -10.56
C HIS A 300 8.54 -21.64 -10.84
N ALA A 301 7.52 -21.76 -10.00
CA ALA A 301 6.28 -21.00 -10.12
C ALA A 301 6.53 -19.49 -10.02
N ILE A 302 7.37 -19.04 -9.08
CA ILE A 302 7.74 -17.61 -8.94
C ILE A 302 8.53 -17.12 -10.16
N ALA A 303 9.44 -17.95 -10.71
CA ALA A 303 10.18 -17.59 -11.92
C ALA A 303 9.28 -17.50 -13.16
N GLU A 304 8.26 -18.35 -13.27
CA GLU A 304 7.27 -18.26 -14.34
C GLU A 304 6.34 -17.05 -14.15
N ALA A 305 5.92 -16.77 -12.92
CA ALA A 305 5.16 -15.58 -12.59
C ALA A 305 5.94 -14.29 -12.92
N LYS A 306 7.26 -14.25 -12.67
CA LYS A 306 8.14 -13.16 -13.10
C LYS A 306 8.05 -12.90 -14.61
N LYS A 307 8.08 -13.96 -15.42
CA LYS A 307 7.99 -13.82 -16.89
C LYS A 307 6.63 -13.27 -17.32
N LEU A 308 5.54 -13.77 -16.73
CA LEU A 308 4.18 -13.36 -17.05
C LEU A 308 3.90 -11.91 -16.64
N ASP A 309 4.32 -11.50 -15.43
CA ASP A 309 4.25 -10.09 -15.03
C ASP A 309 5.08 -9.24 -16.00
N GLY A 310 6.29 -9.68 -16.37
CA GLY A 310 7.12 -8.99 -17.36
C GLY A 310 6.44 -8.82 -18.72
N GLU A 311 5.79 -9.87 -19.25
CA GLU A 311 5.00 -9.83 -20.49
C GLU A 311 3.89 -8.77 -20.41
N ALA A 312 3.15 -8.73 -19.29
CA ALA A 312 2.11 -7.72 -19.08
C ALA A 312 2.69 -6.30 -18.94
N ILE A 313 3.85 -6.13 -18.30
CA ILE A 313 4.51 -4.83 -18.16
C ILE A 313 5.00 -4.31 -19.51
N GLU A 314 5.52 -5.16 -20.40
CA GLU A 314 5.87 -4.78 -21.76
C GLU A 314 4.64 -4.27 -22.52
N LEU A 315 3.52 -4.99 -22.43
CA LEU A 315 2.25 -4.56 -22.99
C LEU A 315 1.80 -3.20 -22.42
N PHE A 316 1.90 -3.00 -21.10
CA PHE A 316 1.57 -1.71 -20.47
C PHE A 316 2.48 -0.58 -20.94
N ARG A 317 3.77 -0.85 -21.16
CA ARG A 317 4.72 0.13 -21.70
C ARG A 317 4.35 0.52 -23.13
N GLU A 318 4.09 -0.46 -23.98
CA GLU A 318 3.68 -0.23 -25.37
C GLU A 318 2.35 0.55 -25.46
N LEU A 319 1.35 0.17 -24.67
CA LEU A 319 0.05 0.84 -24.64
C LEU A 319 0.16 2.26 -24.11
N SER A 320 0.81 2.46 -22.96
CA SER A 320 0.91 3.77 -22.33
C SER A 320 1.79 4.75 -23.11
N GLY A 321 2.75 4.24 -23.89
CA GLY A 321 3.60 5.02 -24.81
C GLY A 321 2.88 5.56 -26.05
N GLN A 322 1.69 5.07 -26.37
CA GLN A 322 0.85 5.63 -27.44
C GLN A 322 0.19 6.95 -27.05
N TYR A 323 0.23 7.31 -25.76
CA TYR A 323 -0.38 8.51 -25.22
C TYR A 323 0.69 9.48 -24.70
N PRO A 324 0.50 10.79 -24.85
CA PRO A 324 1.44 11.78 -24.30
C PRO A 324 1.53 11.67 -22.78
N ASP A 325 2.73 11.85 -22.21
CA ASP A 325 2.93 11.87 -20.76
C ASP A 325 3.33 13.26 -20.27
N LEU A 326 2.37 14.18 -20.31
CA LEU A 326 2.59 15.55 -19.88
C LEU A 326 3.07 15.66 -18.42
N LYS A 327 2.72 14.70 -17.54
CA LYS A 327 3.16 14.72 -16.14
C LYS A 327 4.67 14.49 -16.02
N ARG A 328 5.22 13.56 -16.80
CA ARG A 328 6.65 13.21 -16.79
C ARG A 328 7.47 14.03 -17.80
N GLU A 329 6.84 14.59 -18.83
CA GLU A 329 7.48 15.45 -19.85
C GLU A 329 7.55 16.93 -19.44
N THR A 330 6.66 17.41 -18.56
CA THR A 330 6.72 18.79 -18.08
C THR A 330 7.78 18.90 -17.00
N ILE A 331 8.84 19.69 -17.26
CA ILE A 331 9.81 20.06 -16.22
C ILE A 331 9.02 20.75 -15.10
N PRO A 332 8.93 20.16 -13.89
CA PRO A 332 8.21 20.80 -12.80
C PRO A 332 8.91 22.12 -12.48
N ARG A 333 8.13 23.15 -12.12
CA ARG A 333 8.68 24.47 -11.75
C ARG A 333 9.74 24.37 -10.65
N TRP A 334 9.71 23.31 -9.84
CA TRP A 334 10.70 22.97 -8.81
C TRP A 334 10.83 21.42 -8.65
N GLY A 335 12.05 20.87 -8.59
CA GLY A 335 12.34 19.75 -7.66
C GLY A 335 12.48 18.28 -8.10
N LEU A 336 12.60 17.90 -9.37
CA LEU A 336 12.93 16.50 -9.75
C LEU A 336 14.23 16.34 -10.58
N HIS A 337 14.77 17.43 -11.12
CA HIS A 337 15.96 17.41 -12.00
C HIS A 337 17.12 18.30 -11.51
N ILE A 338 17.21 18.58 -10.21
CA ILE A 338 18.48 19.07 -9.66
C ILE A 338 19.40 17.84 -9.56
N PRO A 339 20.63 17.86 -10.14
CA PRO A 339 21.56 16.77 -9.97
C PRO A 339 21.76 16.53 -8.47
N ARG A 340 21.54 15.28 -8.02
CA ARG A 340 21.89 14.86 -6.65
C ARG A 340 23.38 14.57 -6.55
#